data_AF-A0ABD2VPX2-F1
#
_entry.id   AF-A0ABD2VPX2-F1
#
_cell.length_a   1.000
_cell.length_b   1.000
_cell.length_c   1.000
_cell.angle_alpha   90.00
_cell.angle_beta   90.00
_cell.angle_gamma   90.00
#
_symmetry.space_group_name_H-M   'P 1'
#
loop_
_entity.id
_entity.type
_entity.pdbx_description
1 polymer ?
#
loop_
_entity_poly.entity_id
_entity_poly.type
_entity_poly.pdbx_seq_one_letter_code
_entity_poly.pdbx_strand_id
1 'polypeptide(L)'
;MTNPDLIDQCKREGFVQKIKDEEGEGCNIHGSLEVNKVAGNFHFAAGKSFHQSTFQLFELISLQSDTYNISHRVNKLAFGDSIPGVVNPLDGVQWTQEAQNGMYQYFIKVVPTIYKGVRGRTIDSNQFSVTEHFKGSDLGLFQSITGVYFFYDLSPIKVTFTEEHVSFFHFLTNVCAIIGGVFTVAGILDACIYHSQKAIKKKVELGKFG
;
A
#
# COMPACT_ATOMS: atom_id res chain seq x y z
N MET A 1 -2.79 -16.91 38.40
CA MET A 1 -2.27 -18.29 38.35
C MET A 1 -3.38 -19.23 38.81
N THR A 2 -4.23 -19.66 37.89
CA THR A 2 -5.33 -20.61 38.19
C THR A 2 -5.31 -21.65 37.09
N ASN A 3 -5.07 -22.91 37.46
CA ASN A 3 -5.09 -24.00 36.49
C ASN A 3 -6.53 -24.13 35.94
N PRO A 4 -6.77 -23.94 34.63
CA PRO A 4 -8.11 -24.02 34.06
C PRO A 4 -8.72 -25.43 34.16
N ASP A 5 -7.89 -26.46 34.31
CA ASP A 5 -8.32 -27.83 34.62
C ASP A 5 -8.87 -27.96 36.06
N LEU A 6 -8.88 -26.91 36.87
CA LEU A 6 -9.52 -26.89 38.19
C LEU A 6 -10.83 -26.08 38.20
N ILE A 7 -11.18 -25.43 37.09
CA ILE A 7 -12.38 -24.59 37.00
C ILE A 7 -13.53 -25.42 36.42
N ASP A 8 -14.57 -25.65 37.23
CA ASP A 8 -15.72 -26.48 36.86
C ASP A 8 -16.42 -25.99 35.58
N GLN A 9 -16.50 -24.66 35.40
CA GLN A 9 -17.04 -24.05 34.18
C GLN A 9 -16.21 -24.39 32.93
N CYS A 10 -14.87 -24.29 33.00
CA CYS A 10 -13.98 -24.62 31.87
C CYS A 10 -14.08 -26.10 31.47
N LYS A 11 -14.25 -27.00 32.44
CA LYS A 11 -14.49 -28.42 32.18
C LYS A 11 -15.84 -28.66 31.50
N ARG A 12 -16.91 -28.07 32.06
CA ARG A 12 -18.28 -28.21 31.54
C ARG A 12 -18.40 -27.72 30.10
N GLU A 13 -17.71 -26.63 29.77
CA GLU A 13 -17.73 -26.02 28.44
C GLU A 13 -16.73 -26.64 27.45
N GLY A 14 -15.90 -27.58 27.91
CA GLY A 14 -14.83 -28.20 27.12
C GLY A 14 -13.76 -27.20 26.65
N PHE A 15 -13.59 -26.10 27.38
CA PHE A 15 -12.76 -24.95 26.96
C PHE A 15 -11.29 -25.34 26.76
N VAL A 16 -10.72 -26.10 27.70
CA VAL A 16 -9.32 -26.53 27.65
C VAL A 16 -9.08 -27.51 26.49
N GLN A 17 -10.05 -28.38 26.20
CA GLN A 17 -9.93 -29.33 25.10
C GLN A 17 -9.93 -28.62 23.76
N LYS A 18 -10.83 -27.64 23.56
CA LYS A 18 -10.87 -26.82 22.34
C LYS A 18 -9.55 -26.08 22.07
N ILE A 19 -8.95 -25.49 23.11
CA ILE A 19 -7.64 -24.81 22.98
C ILE A 19 -6.55 -25.79 22.52
N LYS A 20 -6.55 -27.02 23.05
CA LYS A 20 -5.59 -28.06 22.65
C LYS A 20 -5.84 -28.55 21.22
N ASP A 21 -7.11 -28.67 20.83
CA ASP A 21 -7.48 -29.10 19.48
C ASP A 21 -7.11 -28.04 18.43
N GLU A 22 -7.14 -26.75 18.79
CA GLU A 22 -6.76 -25.60 17.95
C GLU A 22 -5.25 -25.27 18.02
N GLU A 23 -4.44 -26.07 18.73
CA GLU A 23 -3.01 -25.81 18.90
C GLU A 23 -2.27 -25.94 17.56
N GLY A 24 -1.58 -24.88 17.16
CA GLY A 24 -0.85 -24.81 15.88
C GLY A 24 -1.73 -24.41 14.68
N GLU A 25 -3.02 -24.15 14.88
CA GLU A 25 -3.88 -23.60 13.84
C GLU A 25 -3.67 -22.08 13.66
N GLY A 26 -4.10 -21.58 12.49
CA GLY A 26 -4.09 -20.16 12.17
C GLY A 26 -5.47 -19.69 11.74
N CYS A 27 -5.71 -18.37 11.81
CA CYS A 27 -7.00 -17.79 11.44
C CYS A 27 -6.93 -17.12 10.05
N ASN A 28 -7.92 -17.37 9.19
CA ASN A 28 -8.10 -16.64 7.93
C ASN A 28 -9.34 -15.74 8.02
N ILE A 29 -9.12 -14.44 8.13
CA ILE A 29 -10.18 -13.45 8.33
C ILE A 29 -10.43 -12.70 7.02
N HIS A 30 -11.68 -12.67 6.58
CA HIS A 30 -12.12 -11.90 5.43
C HIS A 30 -13.46 -11.22 5.74
N GLY A 31 -13.65 -10.01 5.23
CA GLY A 31 -14.85 -9.24 5.46
C GLY A 31 -14.69 -7.79 5.04
N SER A 32 -15.70 -6.99 5.39
CA SER A 32 -15.75 -5.55 5.16
C SER A 32 -16.36 -4.89 6.38
N LEU A 33 -15.84 -3.72 6.75
CA LEU A 33 -16.31 -2.95 7.88
C LEU A 33 -16.75 -1.57 7.40
N GLU A 34 -17.98 -1.18 7.75
CA GLU A 34 -18.45 0.19 7.56
C GLU A 34 -18.06 1.01 8.79
N VAL A 35 -17.25 2.06 8.57
CA VAL A 35 -16.73 2.92 9.63
C VAL A 35 -17.08 4.37 9.37
N ASN A 36 -17.17 5.14 10.45
CA ASN A 36 -17.23 6.59 10.35
C ASN A 36 -15.94 7.14 9.73
N LYS A 37 -16.06 8.21 8.94
CA LYS A 37 -14.91 8.90 8.32
C LYS A 37 -14.17 9.78 9.33
N VAL A 38 -13.63 9.16 10.37
CA VAL A 38 -12.82 9.77 11.43
C VAL A 38 -11.60 8.87 11.72
N ALA A 39 -10.60 9.41 12.42
CA ALA A 39 -9.49 8.59 12.90
C ALA A 39 -9.99 7.47 13.81
N GLY A 40 -9.45 6.27 13.64
CA GLY A 40 -9.88 5.09 14.39
C GLY A 40 -8.88 3.94 14.30
N ASN A 41 -9.24 2.81 14.90
CA ASN A 41 -8.43 1.62 14.81
C ASN A 41 -9.28 0.34 14.81
N PHE A 42 -8.75 -0.69 14.18
CA PHE A 42 -9.18 -2.07 14.37
C PHE A 42 -7.95 -2.92 14.70
N HIS A 43 -8.14 -4.02 15.43
CA HIS A 43 -7.03 -4.84 15.88
C HIS A 43 -7.44 -6.30 16.06
N PHE A 44 -6.47 -7.18 15.91
CA PHE A 44 -6.56 -8.60 16.20
C PHE A 44 -5.63 -8.88 17.37
N ALA A 45 -6.19 -9.33 18.47
CA ALA A 45 -5.46 -9.58 19.70
C ALA A 45 -5.91 -10.90 20.32
N ALA A 46 -5.02 -11.53 21.08
CA ALA A 46 -5.35 -12.74 21.82
C ALA A 46 -6.36 -12.45 22.95
N GLY A 47 -7.36 -13.32 23.09
CA GLY A 47 -8.38 -13.22 24.14
C GLY A 47 -9.80 -12.96 23.60
N LYS A 48 -10.78 -12.97 24.49
CA LYS A 48 -12.17 -12.64 24.15
C LYS A 48 -12.39 -11.14 24.33
N SER A 49 -12.90 -10.47 23.30
CA SER A 49 -13.39 -9.10 23.44
C SER A 49 -14.72 -9.12 24.22
N PHE A 50 -14.71 -8.63 25.45
CA PHE A 50 -15.93 -8.48 26.25
C PHE A 50 -16.42 -7.04 26.16
N HIS A 51 -17.57 -6.84 25.53
CA HIS A 51 -18.15 -5.51 25.33
C HIS A 51 -19.16 -5.21 26.46
N GLN A 52 -18.69 -4.99 27.69
CA GLN A 52 -19.53 -4.48 28.79
C GLN A 52 -19.29 -2.98 29.02
N SER A 53 -20.40 -2.27 29.17
CA SER A 53 -20.67 -0.89 28.73
C SER A 53 -20.00 0.26 29.50
N THR A 54 -18.85 0.09 30.16
CA THR A 54 -18.16 1.25 30.78
C THR A 54 -16.65 1.10 30.88
N PHE A 55 -16.09 -0.10 30.70
CA PHE A 55 -14.66 -0.32 30.71
C PHE A 55 -14.32 -1.34 29.63
N GLN A 56 -13.42 -0.99 28.70
CA GLN A 56 -12.66 -1.99 27.93
C GLN A 56 -11.70 -2.68 28.91
N LEU A 57 -12.26 -3.48 29.80
CA LEU A 57 -11.50 -4.42 30.59
C LEU A 57 -11.12 -5.52 29.60
N PHE A 58 -9.92 -5.42 29.05
CA PHE A 58 -9.30 -6.55 28.38
C PHE A 58 -8.99 -7.57 29.47
N GLU A 59 -9.99 -8.41 29.77
CA GLU A 59 -9.81 -9.46 30.75
C GLU A 59 -8.74 -10.39 30.18
N LEU A 60 -7.63 -10.38 30.92
CA LEU A 60 -6.38 -11.04 30.62
C LEU A 60 -6.65 -12.56 30.58
N ILE A 61 -7.06 -13.08 29.43
CA ILE A 61 -6.98 -14.50 29.14
C ILE A 61 -5.50 -14.78 28.89
N SER A 62 -4.69 -14.68 29.93
CA SER A 62 -3.35 -15.29 30.06
C SER A 62 -3.50 -16.78 30.37
N LEU A 63 -4.50 -17.42 29.76
CA LEU A 63 -4.71 -18.84 29.89
C LEU A 63 -3.73 -19.52 28.93
N GLN A 64 -2.58 -19.87 29.51
CA GLN A 64 -1.69 -20.96 29.12
C GLN A 64 -0.60 -20.75 28.06
N SER A 65 -0.44 -19.60 27.43
CA SER A 65 0.70 -19.38 26.55
C SER A 65 1.53 -18.19 27.02
N ASP A 66 2.72 -18.46 27.57
CA ASP A 66 3.72 -17.44 27.89
C ASP A 66 4.16 -16.65 26.63
N THR A 67 3.80 -17.15 25.44
CA THR A 67 4.09 -16.57 24.14
C THR A 67 2.89 -16.69 23.20
N TYR A 68 2.45 -15.58 22.60
CA TYR A 68 1.45 -15.58 21.53
C TYR A 68 2.12 -15.33 20.18
N ASN A 69 1.75 -16.13 19.18
CA ASN A 69 2.22 -15.94 17.81
C ASN A 69 1.31 -14.94 17.07
N ILE A 70 1.86 -13.77 16.74
CA ILE A 70 1.22 -12.71 15.96
C ILE A 70 1.80 -12.59 14.54
N SER A 71 2.51 -13.62 14.07
CA SER A 71 2.91 -13.73 12.66
C SER A 71 1.67 -13.75 11.78
N HIS A 72 1.67 -12.96 10.72
CA HIS A 72 0.49 -12.77 9.91
C HIS A 72 0.84 -12.42 8.46
N ARG A 73 -0.14 -12.61 7.59
CA ARG A 73 -0.10 -12.20 6.19
C ARG A 73 -1.34 -11.37 5.89
N VAL A 74 -1.13 -10.14 5.44
CA VAL A 74 -2.21 -9.30 4.93
C VAL A 74 -2.45 -9.70 3.48
N ASN A 75 -3.52 -10.45 3.23
CA ASN A 75 -3.85 -10.88 1.87
C ASN A 75 -4.32 -9.71 1.01
N LYS A 76 -5.23 -8.90 1.56
CA LYS A 76 -5.75 -7.71 0.90
C LYS A 76 -6.30 -6.73 1.93
N LEU A 77 -5.95 -5.45 1.79
CA LEU A 77 -6.55 -4.37 2.57
C LEU A 77 -6.84 -3.17 1.65
N ALA A 78 -8.09 -2.71 1.64
CA ALA A 78 -8.53 -1.60 0.82
C ALA A 78 -9.50 -0.69 1.57
N PHE A 79 -9.48 0.60 1.23
CA PHE A 79 -10.40 1.61 1.75
C PHE A 79 -11.29 2.11 0.61
N GLY A 80 -12.48 1.52 0.46
CA GLY A 80 -13.38 1.82 -0.66
C GLY A 80 -13.10 0.98 -1.91
N ASP A 81 -13.55 1.48 -3.06
CA ASP A 81 -13.49 0.75 -4.34
C ASP A 81 -12.09 0.67 -4.95
N SER A 82 -11.83 -0.36 -5.77
CA SER A 82 -10.55 -0.45 -6.48
C SER A 82 -10.46 0.58 -7.61
N ILE A 83 -9.35 1.33 -7.63
CA ILE A 83 -9.01 2.29 -8.71
C ILE A 83 -7.99 1.62 -9.66
N PRO A 84 -8.13 1.76 -10.99
CA PRO A 84 -7.14 1.24 -11.94
C PRO A 84 -5.73 1.81 -11.71
N GLY A 85 -4.71 0.94 -11.75
CA GLY A 85 -3.30 1.34 -11.64
C GLY A 85 -2.80 1.60 -10.21
N VAL A 86 -3.68 1.55 -9.20
CA VAL A 86 -3.29 1.67 -7.79
C VAL A 86 -3.04 0.27 -7.21
N VAL A 87 -1.87 0.07 -6.60
CA VAL A 87 -1.53 -1.12 -5.82
C VAL A 87 -1.50 -0.73 -4.35
N ASN A 88 -2.26 -1.42 -3.49
CA ASN A 88 -2.28 -1.10 -2.07
C ASN A 88 -0.98 -1.56 -1.38
N PRO A 89 -0.38 -0.77 -0.49
CA PRO A 89 0.91 -1.11 0.13
C PRO A 89 0.93 -2.41 0.94
N LEU A 90 -0.22 -2.82 1.50
CA LEU A 90 -0.31 -4.01 2.36
C LEU A 90 -0.80 -5.26 1.64
N ASP A 91 -1.09 -5.20 0.34
CA ASP A 91 -1.57 -6.38 -0.39
C ASP A 91 -0.44 -7.41 -0.52
N GLY A 92 -0.61 -8.57 0.10
CA GLY A 92 0.34 -9.69 0.08
C GLY A 92 1.50 -9.59 1.06
N VAL A 93 1.55 -8.56 1.92
CA VAL A 93 2.62 -8.37 2.91
C VAL A 93 2.55 -9.46 3.98
N GLN A 94 3.71 -10.00 4.36
CA GLN A 94 3.84 -10.99 5.42
C GLN A 94 4.85 -10.52 6.46
N TRP A 95 4.55 -10.79 7.72
CA TRP A 95 5.44 -10.53 8.82
C TRP A 95 5.51 -11.74 9.75
N THR A 96 6.72 -12.13 10.11
CA THR A 96 7.00 -13.24 11.02
C THR A 96 7.56 -12.68 12.31
N GLN A 97 7.02 -13.15 13.43
CA GLN A 97 7.43 -12.72 14.74
C GLN A 97 8.77 -13.34 15.15
N GLU A 98 9.75 -12.49 15.44
CA GLU A 98 11.05 -12.91 15.99
C GLU A 98 11.12 -12.81 17.52
N ALA A 99 10.42 -11.83 18.11
CA ALA A 99 10.41 -11.58 19.56
C ALA A 99 9.23 -12.27 20.27
N GLN A 100 9.41 -12.71 21.52
CA GLN A 100 8.42 -13.57 22.20
C GLN A 100 7.04 -12.96 22.39
N ASN A 101 6.94 -11.66 22.68
CA ASN A 101 5.68 -10.94 22.87
C ASN A 101 5.81 -9.49 22.42
N GLY A 102 4.73 -8.92 21.90
CA GLY A 102 4.70 -7.54 21.47
C GLY A 102 3.47 -7.19 20.65
N MET A 103 3.37 -5.93 20.26
CA MET A 103 2.33 -5.45 19.36
C MET A 103 2.94 -5.03 18.04
N TYR A 104 2.35 -5.48 16.94
CA TYR A 104 2.71 -5.04 15.60
C TYR A 104 1.69 -4.00 15.14
N GLN A 105 2.16 -2.81 14.77
CA GLN A 105 1.31 -1.65 14.52
C GLN A 105 1.48 -1.16 13.07
N TYR A 106 0.37 -1.08 12.35
CA TYR A 106 0.24 -0.40 11.08
C TYR A 106 -0.39 0.96 11.29
N PHE A 107 0.33 2.02 10.96
CA PHE A 107 -0.18 3.38 10.89
C PHE A 107 -0.53 3.70 9.44
N ILE A 108 -1.82 3.70 9.15
CA ILE A 108 -2.40 3.89 7.82
C ILE A 108 -2.86 5.33 7.68
N LYS A 109 -2.34 6.03 6.66
CA LYS A 109 -2.82 7.36 6.27
C LYS A 109 -3.68 7.22 5.01
N VAL A 110 -4.99 7.36 5.17
CA VAL A 110 -5.98 7.20 4.11
C VAL A 110 -6.15 8.53 3.37
N VAL A 111 -5.96 8.53 2.06
CA VAL A 111 -6.04 9.69 1.17
C VAL A 111 -7.26 9.56 0.25
N PRO A 112 -8.31 10.39 0.44
CA PRO A 112 -9.44 10.43 -0.47
C PRO A 112 -8.99 10.69 -1.91
N THR A 113 -9.43 9.83 -2.82
CA THR A 113 -9.00 9.84 -4.22
C THR A 113 -10.19 9.74 -5.16
N ILE A 114 -10.28 10.67 -6.09
CA ILE A 114 -11.29 10.66 -7.15
C ILE A 114 -10.61 10.27 -8.46
N TYR A 115 -11.08 9.23 -9.12
CA TYR A 115 -10.63 8.86 -10.46
C TYR A 115 -11.69 9.23 -11.49
N LYS A 116 -11.32 10.09 -12.44
CA LYS A 116 -12.15 10.52 -13.57
C LYS A 116 -11.60 9.87 -14.84
N GLY A 117 -12.28 8.83 -15.31
CA GLY A 117 -11.94 8.15 -16.54
C GLY A 117 -12.39 8.92 -17.79
N VAL A 118 -11.80 8.62 -18.93
CA VAL A 118 -12.00 9.39 -20.17
C VAL A 118 -13.45 9.37 -20.71
N ARG A 119 -14.21 8.33 -20.35
CA ARG A 119 -15.62 8.16 -20.72
C ARG A 119 -16.60 8.83 -19.75
N GLY A 120 -16.10 9.69 -18.84
CA GLY A 120 -16.91 10.38 -17.83
C GLY A 120 -17.26 9.53 -16.60
N ARG A 121 -16.77 8.29 -16.50
CA ARG A 121 -16.92 7.47 -15.29
C ARG A 121 -16.07 8.07 -14.17
N THR A 122 -16.72 8.44 -13.07
CA THR A 122 -16.05 8.92 -11.86
C THR A 122 -16.14 7.84 -10.77
N ILE A 123 -15.02 7.56 -10.10
CA ILE A 123 -14.92 6.61 -9.00
C ILE A 123 -14.39 7.38 -7.78
N ASP A 124 -15.18 7.41 -6.71
CA ASP A 124 -14.78 7.97 -5.42
C ASP A 124 -14.26 6.85 -4.55
N SER A 125 -12.96 6.85 -4.25
CA SER A 125 -12.35 5.84 -3.40
C SER A 125 -11.21 6.46 -2.58
N ASN A 126 -10.35 5.63 -1.99
CA ASN A 126 -9.22 6.06 -1.20
C ASN A 126 -7.97 5.27 -1.59
N GLN A 127 -6.84 5.95 -1.49
CA GLN A 127 -5.52 5.35 -1.45
C GLN A 127 -5.03 5.41 -0.01
N PHE A 128 -3.95 4.71 0.31
CA PHE A 128 -3.32 4.89 1.60
C PHE A 128 -1.83 4.64 1.55
N SER A 129 -1.11 5.23 2.51
CA SER A 129 0.27 4.86 2.82
C SER A 129 0.31 4.22 4.20
N VAL A 130 1.38 3.45 4.46
CA VAL A 130 1.53 2.70 5.70
C VAL A 130 2.90 2.94 6.30
N THR A 131 2.95 3.05 7.61
CA THR A 131 4.16 2.97 8.42
C THR A 131 4.01 1.83 9.42
N GLU A 132 5.05 1.00 9.53
CA GLU A 132 5.05 -0.19 10.35
C GLU A 132 5.90 0.05 11.60
N HIS A 133 5.44 -0.42 12.74
CA HIS A 133 6.16 -0.33 13.99
C HIS A 133 5.89 -1.56 14.85
N PHE A 134 6.95 -2.27 15.23
CA PHE A 134 6.87 -3.32 16.23
C PHE A 134 7.29 -2.77 17.58
N LYS A 135 6.43 -2.94 18.59
CA LYS A 135 6.73 -2.61 19.98
C LYS A 135 6.76 -3.90 20.79
N GLY A 136 7.95 -4.30 21.22
CA GLY A 136 8.13 -5.41 22.14
C GLY A 136 7.47 -5.14 23.49
N SER A 137 7.09 -6.21 24.19
CA SER A 137 6.60 -6.12 25.56
C SER A 137 7.76 -5.81 26.52
N ASP A 138 8.07 -4.53 26.73
CA ASP A 138 8.98 -4.14 27.81
C ASP A 138 8.35 -4.47 29.17
N LEU A 139 9.19 -4.96 30.08
CA LEU A 139 8.84 -5.41 31.43
C LEU A 139 8.48 -4.22 32.34
N GLY A 140 7.40 -3.48 32.03
CA GLY A 140 7.04 -2.24 32.72
C GLY A 140 5.53 -1.98 32.76
N LEU A 141 4.93 -2.24 33.92
CA LEU A 141 3.61 -1.87 34.48
C LEU A 141 2.32 -2.00 33.64
N PHE A 142 2.37 -1.99 32.31
CA PHE A 142 1.23 -2.17 31.42
C PHE A 142 1.60 -3.20 30.37
N GLN A 143 1.17 -4.44 30.59
CA GLN A 143 1.27 -5.50 29.61
C GLN A 143 0.44 -5.07 28.38
N SER A 144 1.11 -4.45 27.41
CA SER A 144 0.48 -4.10 26.14
C SER A 144 0.01 -5.40 25.50
N ILE A 145 -1.26 -5.45 25.13
CA ILE A 145 -1.88 -6.67 24.64
C ILE A 145 -1.18 -7.08 23.35
N THR A 146 -0.72 -8.33 23.31
CA THR A 146 -0.04 -8.89 22.15
C THR A 146 -1.05 -9.04 21.02
N GLY A 147 -0.75 -8.45 19.87
CA GLY A 147 -1.68 -8.38 18.76
C GLY A 147 -1.19 -7.53 17.59
N VAL A 148 -1.98 -7.54 16.53
CA VAL A 148 -1.77 -6.77 15.30
C VAL A 148 -2.79 -5.64 15.25
N TYR A 149 -2.32 -4.40 15.19
CA TYR A 149 -3.13 -3.19 15.28
C TYR A 149 -3.05 -2.39 13.98
N PHE A 150 -4.20 -1.93 13.51
CA PHE A 150 -4.33 -1.08 12.32
C PHE A 150 -4.95 0.24 12.75
N PHE A 151 -4.11 1.25 12.91
CA PHE A 151 -4.53 2.62 13.17
C PHE A 151 -4.71 3.31 11.83
N TYR A 152 -5.89 3.86 11.56
CA TYR A 152 -6.15 4.61 10.34
C TYR A 152 -6.55 6.04 10.65
N ASP A 153 -6.08 6.96 9.82
CA ASP A 153 -6.37 8.37 9.92
C ASP A 153 -6.55 8.96 8.52
N LEU A 154 -7.47 9.92 8.38
CA LEU A 154 -7.81 10.53 7.12
C LEU A 154 -6.91 11.73 6.84
N SER A 155 -6.25 11.72 5.69
CA SER A 155 -5.49 12.85 5.21
C SER A 155 -6.42 14.02 4.87
N PRO A 156 -6.06 15.26 5.25
CA PRO A 156 -6.80 16.45 4.85
C PRO A 156 -6.63 16.79 3.35
N ILE A 157 -5.78 16.04 2.63
CA ILE A 157 -5.50 16.24 1.20
C ILE A 157 -6.30 15.24 0.38
N LYS A 158 -6.86 15.71 -0.74
CA LYS A 158 -7.57 14.90 -1.72
C LYS A 158 -6.80 14.86 -3.05
N VAL A 159 -6.66 13.66 -3.61
CA VAL A 159 -6.05 13.45 -4.94
C VAL A 159 -7.15 13.30 -5.99
N THR A 160 -6.98 13.89 -7.16
CA THR A 160 -7.89 13.69 -8.29
C THR A 160 -7.09 13.29 -9.51
N PHE A 161 -7.32 12.06 -9.99
CA PHE A 161 -6.76 11.57 -11.24
C PHE A 161 -7.74 11.86 -12.37
N THR A 162 -7.26 12.55 -13.39
CA THR A 162 -8.01 12.82 -14.63
C THR A 162 -7.31 12.12 -15.77
N GLU A 163 -7.97 11.13 -16.34
CA GLU A 163 -7.51 10.49 -17.56
C GLU A 163 -7.99 11.31 -18.76
N GLU A 164 -7.04 11.79 -19.56
CA GLU A 164 -7.30 12.61 -20.74
C GLU A 164 -6.84 11.89 -22.00
N HIS A 165 -7.57 12.08 -23.10
CA HIS A 165 -7.10 11.69 -24.42
C HIS A 165 -6.24 12.80 -25.01
N VAL A 166 -5.05 12.43 -25.48
CA VAL A 166 -4.26 13.27 -26.38
C VAL A 166 -5.01 13.46 -27.69
N SER A 167 -5.08 14.71 -28.16
CA SER A 167 -5.79 15.03 -29.40
C SER A 167 -5.07 14.45 -30.61
N PHE A 168 -5.83 14.04 -31.63
CA PHE A 168 -5.26 13.58 -32.91
C PHE A 168 -4.40 14.65 -33.59
N PHE A 169 -4.72 15.93 -33.37
CA PHE A 169 -3.92 17.04 -33.89
C PHE A 169 -2.52 17.08 -33.29
N HIS A 170 -2.35 16.71 -32.01
CA HIS A 170 -1.02 16.61 -31.40
C HIS A 170 -0.15 15.55 -32.06
N PHE A 171 -0.75 14.44 -32.50
CA PHE A 171 -0.05 13.44 -33.31
C PHE A 171 0.33 13.99 -34.68
N LEU A 172 -0.60 14.65 -35.38
CA LEU A 172 -0.34 15.22 -36.70
C LEU A 172 0.76 16.30 -36.66
N THR A 173 0.73 17.18 -35.66
CA THR A 173 1.78 18.19 -35.49
C THR A 173 3.15 17.55 -35.27
N ASN A 174 3.23 16.46 -34.51
CA ASN A 174 4.47 15.72 -34.31
C ASN A 174 4.97 15.07 -35.61
N VAL A 175 4.09 14.47 -36.41
CA VAL A 175 4.45 13.90 -37.71
C VAL A 175 4.97 14.98 -38.66
N CYS A 176 4.27 16.10 -38.76
CA CYS A 176 4.70 17.24 -39.58
C CYS A 176 6.05 17.80 -39.11
N ALA A 177 6.27 17.90 -37.80
CA ALA A 177 7.54 18.37 -37.23
C ALA A 177 8.70 17.42 -37.58
N ILE A 178 8.50 16.11 -37.51
CA ILE A 178 9.51 15.12 -37.90
C ILE A 178 9.83 15.22 -39.39
N ILE A 179 8.82 15.26 -40.25
CA ILE A 179 9.01 15.38 -41.72
C ILE A 179 9.72 16.69 -42.07
N GLY A 180 9.24 17.81 -41.54
CA GLY A 180 9.83 19.13 -41.76
C GLY A 180 11.27 19.23 -41.26
N GLY A 181 11.56 18.61 -40.11
CA GLY A 181 12.91 18.50 -39.57
C GLY A 181 13.86 17.73 -40.49
N VAL A 182 13.43 16.57 -41.00
CA VAL A 182 14.23 15.76 -41.94
C VAL A 182 14.53 16.54 -43.23
N PHE A 183 13.52 17.19 -43.82
CA PHE A 183 13.73 17.98 -45.04
C PHE A 183 14.67 19.16 -44.82
N THR A 184 14.56 19.83 -43.67
CA THR A 184 15.41 20.97 -43.32
C THR A 184 16.86 20.53 -43.12
N VAL A 185 17.10 19.44 -42.38
CA VAL A 185 18.45 18.89 -42.18
C VAL A 185 19.06 18.42 -43.50
N ALA A 186 18.28 17.73 -44.35
CA ALA A 186 18.74 17.31 -45.67
C ALA A 186 19.13 18.51 -46.55
N GLY A 187 18.31 19.58 -46.57
CA GLY A 187 18.60 20.79 -47.34
C GLY A 187 19.86 21.53 -46.86
N ILE A 188 20.08 21.61 -45.54
CA ILE A 188 21.31 22.20 -44.98
C ILE A 188 22.54 21.38 -45.39
N LEU A 189 22.46 20.05 -45.27
CA LEU A 189 23.56 19.16 -45.66
C LEU A 189 23.91 19.29 -47.14
N ASP A 190 22.90 19.30 -48.02
CA ASP A 190 23.11 19.46 -49.46
C ASP A 190 23.76 20.82 -49.80
N ALA A 191 23.25 21.91 -49.21
CA ALA A 191 23.81 23.24 -49.38
C ALA A 191 25.28 23.31 -48.89
N CYS A 192 25.60 22.73 -47.74
CA CYS A 192 26.96 22.66 -47.22
C CYS A 192 27.89 21.89 -48.15
N ILE A 193 27.47 20.73 -48.66
CA ILE A 193 28.26 19.91 -49.59
C ILE A 193 28.49 20.67 -50.90
N TYR A 194 27.44 21.25 -51.49
CA TYR A 194 27.52 21.99 -52.74
C TYR A 194 28.46 23.20 -52.64
N HIS A 195 28.32 24.01 -51.59
CA HIS A 195 29.21 25.15 -51.36
C HIS A 195 30.65 24.72 -51.09
N SER A 196 30.86 23.63 -50.35
CA SER A 196 32.20 23.08 -50.09
C SER A 196 32.87 22.60 -51.37
N GLN A 197 32.17 21.83 -52.20
CA GLN A 197 32.68 21.36 -53.49
C GLN A 197 33.02 22.54 -54.42
N LYS A 198 32.13 23.53 -54.52
CA LYS A 198 32.36 24.72 -55.36
C LYS A 198 33.53 25.56 -54.87
N ALA A 199 33.68 25.73 -53.54
CA ALA A 199 34.80 26.44 -52.94
C ALA A 199 36.14 25.71 -53.15
N ILE A 200 36.16 24.38 -53.03
CA ILE A 200 37.34 23.56 -53.32
C ILE A 200 37.69 23.66 -54.80
N LYS A 201 36.73 23.49 -55.70
CA LYS A 201 36.95 23.58 -57.16
C LYS A 201 37.50 24.94 -57.57
N LYS A 202 36.95 26.03 -57.01
CA LYS A 202 37.46 27.40 -57.21
C LYS A 202 38.87 27.60 -56.64
N LYS A 203 39.19 26.98 -55.50
CA LYS A 203 40.56 27.00 -54.94
C LYS A 203 41.56 26.21 -55.80
N VAL A 204 41.13 25.10 -56.41
CA VAL A 204 41.93 24.31 -57.36
C VAL A 204 42.20 25.10 -58.64
N GLU A 205 41.17 25.75 -59.21
CA GLU A 205 41.30 26.58 -60.43
C GLU A 205 42.22 27.80 -60.23
N LEU A 206 42.26 28.36 -59.01
CA LEU A 206 43.16 29.48 -58.66
C LEU A 206 44.60 29.03 -58.33
N GLY A 207 44.95 27.76 -58.50
CA GLY A 207 46.30 27.23 -58.29
C GLY A 207 46.78 27.29 -56.83
N LYS A 208 45.86 27.43 -55.87
CA LYS A 208 46.16 27.73 -54.45
C LYS A 208 46.21 26.48 -53.57
N PHE A 209 46.35 25.30 -54.17
CA PHE A 209 46.68 24.05 -53.50
C PHE A 209 48.18 23.77 -53.72
N GLY A 210 48.98 24.55 -53.00
CA GLY A 210 50.43 24.45 -52.84
C GLY A 210 50.78 25.14 -51.54
#